data_AF-A0A3D6CJ02-F1
#
_entry.id   AF-A0A3D6CJ02-F1
#
_cell.length_a   1.000
_cell.length_b   1.000
_cell.length_c   1.000
_cell.angle_alpha   90.00
_cell.angle_beta   90.00
_cell.angle_gamma   90.00
#
_symmetry.space_group_name_H-M   'P 1'
#
loop_
_entity.id
_entity.type
_entity.pdbx_description
1 polymer ?
#
loop_
_entity_poly.entity_id
_entity_poly.type
_entity_poly.pdbx_seq_one_letter_code
_entity_poly.pdbx_strand_id
1 'polypeptide(L)' 'CAPSLLLDDVFEKLDASRMHNLLGRVCRTGGGQVFITDTHEDRLRHTFADLQLDAQIIQL' A
#
# COMPACT_ATOMS: atom_id res chain seq x y z
N CYS A 1 5.98 -8.54 19.38
CA CYS A 1 5.35 -8.82 18.07
C CYS A 1 4.63 -7.56 17.62
N ALA A 2 5.05 -6.97 16.51
CA ALA A 2 4.28 -5.92 15.86
C ALA A 2 3.18 -6.59 15.00
N PRO A 3 2.00 -5.98 14.86
CA PRO A 3 0.93 -6.50 14.01
C PRO A 3 1.29 -6.38 12.53
N SER A 4 0.85 -7.34 11.73
CA SER A 4 0.99 -7.34 10.27
C SER A 4 -0.38 -7.14 9.62
N LEU A 5 -0.45 -6.33 8.56
CA LEU A 5 -1.65 -6.08 7.77
C LEU A 5 -1.43 -6.55 6.34
N LEU A 6 -2.42 -7.25 5.76
CA LEU A 6 -2.45 -7.61 4.34
C LEU A 6 -3.63 -6.90 3.68
N LEU A 7 -3.37 -6.15 2.61
CA LEU A 7 -4.36 -5.48 1.78
C LEU A 7 -4.39 -6.16 0.41
N ASP A 8 -5.48 -6.89 0.13
CA ASP A 8 -5.65 -7.66 -1.10
C ASP A 8 -6.56 -6.93 -2.10
N ASP A 9 -6.08 -6.79 -3.35
CA ASP A 9 -6.75 -6.09 -4.46
C ASP A 9 -7.37 -4.74 -4.04
N VAL A 10 -6.67 -4.02 -3.17
CA VAL A 10 -7.19 -2.81 -2.50
C VAL A 10 -7.53 -1.70 -3.50
N PHE A 11 -6.82 -1.67 -4.61
CA PHE A 11 -6.96 -0.67 -5.67
C PHE A 11 -8.15 -0.92 -6.60
N GLU A 12 -8.74 -2.12 -6.60
CA GLU A 12 -10.02 -2.39 -7.30
C GLU A 12 -11.23 -1.98 -6.44
N LYS A 13 -11.05 -1.98 -5.10
CA LYS A 13 -12.11 -1.63 -4.14
C LYS A 13 -12.13 -0.16 -3.75
N LEU A 14 -11.01 0.54 -3.90
CA LEU A 14 -10.85 1.94 -3.54
C LEU A 14 -10.38 2.76 -4.73
N ASP A 15 -11.01 3.93 -4.90
CA ASP A 15 -10.46 4.96 -5.78
C ASP A 15 -9.10 5.46 -5.26
N ALA A 16 -8.33 6.09 -6.16
CA ALA A 16 -6.99 6.57 -5.87
C ALA A 16 -6.94 7.50 -4.64
N SER A 17 -7.94 8.36 -4.44
CA SER A 17 -7.97 9.31 -3.32
C SER A 17 -8.15 8.60 -1.97
N ARG A 18 -9.02 7.59 -1.92
CA ARG A 18 -9.28 6.79 -0.71
C ARG A 18 -8.08 5.93 -0.38
N MET A 19 -7.47 5.32 -1.39
CA MET A 19 -6.27 4.54 -1.24
C MET A 19 -5.13 5.42 -0.68
N HIS A 20 -4.91 6.61 -1.24
CA HIS A 20 -3.88 7.54 -0.77
C HIS A 20 -4.06 7.90 0.71
N ASN A 21 -5.31 8.15 1.12
CA ASN A 21 -5.64 8.41 2.51
C ASN A 21 -5.40 7.20 3.42
N LEU A 22 -5.75 6.00 2.95
CA LEU A 22 -5.54 4.75 3.70
C LEU A 22 -4.04 4.49 3.91
N LEU A 23 -3.25 4.43 2.84
CA LEU A 23 -1.80 4.19 2.94
C LEU A 23 -1.10 5.32 3.70
N GLY A 24 -1.49 6.57 3.46
CA GLY A 24 -0.96 7.71 4.18
C GLY A 24 -1.21 7.63 5.70
N ARG A 25 -2.29 7.00 6.14
CA ARG A 25 -2.58 6.75 7.57
C ARG A 25 -1.89 5.50 8.08
N VAL A 26 -2.04 4.37 7.40
CA VAL A 26 -1.53 3.09 7.90
C VAL A 26 -0.01 3.07 7.90
N CYS A 27 0.64 3.52 6.83
CA CYS A 27 2.10 3.48 6.72
C CYS A 27 2.81 4.54 7.59
N ARG A 28 2.15 5.65 7.95
CA ARG A 28 2.75 6.69 8.81
C ARG A 28 2.43 6.54 10.30
N THR A 29 1.31 5.91 10.63
CA THR A 29 0.82 5.83 12.02
C THR A 29 0.91 4.42 12.60
N GLY A 30 1.08 3.39 11.76
CA GLY A 30 1.17 2.00 12.19
C GLY A 30 2.62 1.54 12.34
N GLY A 31 3.05 1.21 13.55
CA GLY A 31 4.34 0.55 13.81
C GLY A 31 4.37 -0.93 13.40
N GLY A 32 3.68 -1.29 12.32
CA GLY A 32 3.47 -2.67 11.87
C GLY A 32 3.79 -2.84 10.37
N GLN A 33 4.06 -4.07 9.96
CA GLN A 33 4.38 -4.38 8.56
C GLN A 33 3.09 -4.44 7.73
N VAL A 34 3.09 -3.78 6.57
CA VAL A 34 1.96 -3.79 5.63
C VAL A 34 2.38 -4.51 4.36
N PHE A 35 1.60 -5.51 3.97
CA PHE A 35 1.70 -6.19 2.69
C PHE A 35 0.53 -5.74 1.82
N ILE A 36 0.80 -5.46 0.55
CA ILE A 36 -0.21 -5.09 -0.43
C ILE A 36 -0.03 -6.02 -1.62
N THR A 37 -1.11 -6.69 -2.01
CA THR A 37 -1.19 -7.50 -3.21
C THR A 37 -2.06 -6.77 -4.23
N ASP A 38 -1.55 -6.68 -5.45
CA ASP A 38 -2.26 -6.09 -6.58
C ASP A 38 -1.81 -6.75 -7.88
N THR A 39 -2.70 -6.76 -8.86
CA THR A 39 -2.42 -7.29 -10.21
C THR A 39 -1.73 -6.27 -11.12
N HIS A 40 -1.69 -4.98 -10.75
CA HIS A 40 -1.15 -3.88 -11.54
C HIS A 40 0.03 -3.19 -10.85
N GLU A 41 1.25 -3.65 -11.14
CA GLU A 41 2.49 -3.12 -10.57
C GLU A 41 2.68 -1.62 -10.80
N ASP A 42 2.35 -1.10 -11.99
CA ASP A 42 2.56 0.32 -12.32
C ASP A 42 1.80 1.27 -11.39
N ARG A 43 0.59 0.85 -10.96
CA ARG A 43 -0.24 1.63 -10.03
C ARG A 43 0.35 1.64 -8.63
N LEU A 44 0.87 0.50 -8.17
CA LEU A 44 1.61 0.39 -6.92
C LEU A 44 2.83 1.32 -6.94
N ARG A 45 3.65 1.25 -8.00
CA ARG A 45 4.84 2.09 -8.15
C ARG A 45 4.52 3.58 -8.12
N HIS A 46 3.54 4.02 -8.91
CA HIS A 46 3.11 5.43 -8.92
C HIS A 46 2.64 5.87 -7.53
N THR A 47 1.77 5.07 -6.91
CA THR A 47 1.23 5.39 -5.59
C THR A 47 2.31 5.53 -4.53
N PHE A 48 3.24 4.58 -4.46
CA PHE A 48 4.31 4.62 -3.47
C PHE A 48 5.27 5.78 -3.71
N ALA A 49 5.56 6.10 -4.97
CA ALA A 49 6.35 7.27 -5.34
C ALA A 49 5.65 8.57 -4.92
N ASP A 50 4.36 8.72 -5.23
CA ASP A 50 3.55 9.89 -4.89
C ASP A 50 3.41 10.09 -3.38
N LEU A 51 3.32 9.00 -2.62
CA LEU A 51 3.26 9.03 -1.16
C LEU A 51 4.63 9.11 -0.48
N GLN A 52 5.72 9.02 -1.25
CA GLN A 52 7.10 8.94 -0.77
C GLN A 52 7.30 7.83 0.27
N LEU A 53 6.72 6.66 0.00
CA LEU A 53 6.82 5.49 0.87
C LEU A 53 7.96 4.59 0.41
N ASP A 54 8.85 4.24 1.34
CA ASP A 54 9.83 3.18 1.11
C ASP A 54 9.10 1.83 1.08
N ALA A 55 8.96 1.26 -0.11
CA ALA A 55 8.31 -0.01 -0.33
C ALA A 55 9.21 -0.96 -1.14
N GLN A 56 9.21 -2.23 -0.75
CA GLN A 56 9.82 -3.30 -1.53
C GLN A 56 8.74 -3.95 -2.41
N ILE A 57 8.96 -3.94 -3.72
CA ILE A 57 8.08 -4.63 -4.68
C ILE A 57 8.67 -6.00 -5.00
N ILE A 58 7.84 -7.03 -4.89
CA ILE A 58 8.17 -8.41 -5.22
C ILE A 58 7.20 -8.86 -6.31
N GLN A 59 7.74 -9.22 -7.48
CA GLN A 59 6.98 -9.89 -8.53
C GLN A 59 7.03 -11.41 -8.31
N LEU A 60 5.88 -12.07 -8.49
CA LEU A 60 5.72 -13.52 -8.41
C LEU A 60 5.55 -14.13 -9.81
#